data_AF-A0A8T0ZZT4-F1
#
_entry.id   AF-A0A8T0ZZT4-F1
#
_cell.length_a   1.000
_cell.length_b   1.000
_cell.length_c   1.000
_cell.angle_alpha   90.00
_cell.angle_beta   90.00
_cell.angle_gamma   90.00
#
_symmetry.space_group_name_H-M   'P 1'
#
loop_
_entity.id
_entity.type
_entity.pdbx_description
1 polymer ?
#
loop_
_entity_poly.entity_id
_entity_poly.type
_entity_poly.pdbx_seq_one_letter_code
_entity_poly.pdbx_strand_id
1 'polypeptide(L)'
;MALNSYVTEDGKEIGRAQGAQAEACGIEATTDMNPILIKPVRDMHSQIVVHGVPLAQMSAWDYRQHFLPEAKETVMDALNRLRATYDIVLMEGAGSPAEINLKDRDIVNMNLAGWADAPVILISDIDRGGVFASIVGTLELLEPHEAQRVKGFIINKFRGDLS
;
A
#
# COMPACT_ATOMS: atom_id res chain seq x y z
N MET A 1 -2.14 2.26 -22.76
CA MET A 1 -1.88 1.75 -21.40
C MET A 1 -3.22 1.71 -20.70
N ALA A 2 -3.66 0.55 -20.20
CA ALA A 2 -4.93 0.45 -19.52
C ALA A 2 -4.88 1.30 -18.24
N LEU A 3 -5.73 2.31 -18.19
CA LEU A 3 -6.08 3.12 -17.02
C LEU A 3 -6.81 2.20 -16.03
N ASN A 4 -6.07 1.38 -15.29
CA ASN A 4 -6.62 0.46 -14.28
C ASN A 4 -7.02 1.23 -13.02
N SER A 5 -7.93 2.17 -13.17
CA SER A 5 -8.56 2.88 -12.07
C SER A 5 -10.01 2.49 -11.91
N TYR A 6 -10.49 2.61 -10.69
CA TYR A 6 -11.89 2.54 -10.32
C TYR A 6 -12.43 3.96 -10.22
N VAL A 7 -13.67 4.15 -10.66
CA VAL A 7 -14.37 5.43 -10.58
C VAL A 7 -15.37 5.34 -9.44
N THR A 8 -15.15 6.15 -8.42
CA THR A 8 -16.06 6.30 -7.27
C THR A 8 -17.37 6.96 -7.70
N GLU A 9 -18.41 6.88 -6.85
CA GLU A 9 -19.76 7.37 -7.21
C GLU A 9 -19.77 8.87 -7.55
N ASP A 10 -18.91 9.66 -6.90
CA ASP A 10 -18.75 11.10 -7.19
C ASP A 10 -17.83 11.41 -8.37
N GLY A 11 -17.43 10.39 -9.14
CA GLY A 11 -16.65 10.52 -10.36
C GLY A 11 -15.13 10.62 -10.15
N LYS A 12 -14.64 10.44 -8.92
CA LYS A 12 -13.21 10.51 -8.60
C LYS A 12 -12.48 9.21 -8.86
N GLU A 13 -11.19 9.31 -9.19
CA GLU A 13 -10.33 8.19 -9.55
C GLU A 13 -9.64 7.56 -8.32
N ILE A 14 -9.69 6.23 -8.17
CA ILE A 14 -8.85 5.48 -7.23
C ILE A 14 -8.22 4.26 -7.90
N GLY A 15 -7.28 3.59 -7.24
CA GLY A 15 -6.74 2.32 -7.68
C GLY A 15 -7.82 1.23 -7.81
N ARG A 16 -7.74 0.42 -8.86
CA ARG A 16 -8.69 -0.69 -9.08
C ARG A 16 -8.73 -1.70 -7.93
N ALA A 17 -7.59 -1.93 -7.28
CA ALA A 17 -7.51 -2.83 -6.13
C ALA A 17 -8.40 -2.34 -4.97
N GLN A 18 -8.34 -1.05 -4.67
CA GLN A 18 -9.16 -0.46 -3.60
C GLN A 18 -10.65 -0.47 -3.93
N GLY A 19 -11.01 -0.23 -5.19
CA GLY A 19 -12.39 -0.43 -5.65
C GLY A 19 -12.89 -1.86 -5.44
N ALA A 20 -12.11 -2.85 -5.86
CA ALA A 20 -12.46 -4.26 -5.69
C ALA A 20 -12.53 -4.69 -4.20
N GLN A 21 -11.69 -4.10 -3.35
CA GLN A 21 -11.73 -4.32 -1.90
C GLN A 21 -13.01 -3.75 -1.28
N ALA A 22 -13.40 -2.54 -1.66
CA ALA A 22 -14.66 -1.93 -1.22
C ALA A 22 -15.87 -2.77 -1.63
N GLU A 23 -15.92 -3.23 -2.89
CA GLU A 23 -16.95 -4.14 -3.40
C GLU A 23 -17.00 -5.45 -2.60
N ALA A 24 -15.85 -6.07 -2.34
CA ALA A 24 -15.75 -7.31 -1.56
C ALA A 24 -16.22 -7.13 -0.10
N CYS A 25 -16.04 -5.93 0.45
CA CYS A 25 -16.52 -5.55 1.78
C CYS A 25 -17.99 -5.08 1.78
N GLY A 26 -18.62 -4.91 0.62
CA GLY A 26 -19.99 -4.39 0.52
C GLY A 26 -20.14 -2.94 0.96
N ILE A 27 -19.09 -2.13 0.82
CA ILE A 27 -19.05 -0.71 1.21
C ILE A 27 -18.81 0.19 0.00
N GLU A 28 -19.17 1.47 0.14
CA GLU A 28 -18.90 2.47 -0.91
C GLU A 28 -17.39 2.73 -1.03
N ALA A 29 -16.89 2.68 -2.26
CA ALA A 29 -15.51 3.03 -2.54
C ALA A 29 -15.33 4.55 -2.48
N THR A 30 -14.40 5.01 -1.64
CA THR A 30 -14.11 6.44 -1.48
C THR A 30 -12.64 6.72 -1.72
N THR A 31 -12.29 7.99 -1.97
CA THR A 31 -10.90 8.38 -2.18
C THR A 31 -10.04 8.28 -0.93
N ASP A 32 -10.62 8.19 0.26
CA ASP A 32 -9.87 7.93 1.49
C ASP A 32 -9.22 6.55 1.52
N MET A 33 -9.74 5.58 0.74
CA MET A 33 -9.14 4.25 0.60
C MET A 33 -7.87 4.28 -0.27
N ASN A 34 -7.73 5.27 -1.16
CA ASN A 34 -6.53 5.48 -1.95
C ASN A 34 -6.29 6.99 -2.16
N PRO A 35 -5.86 7.70 -1.10
CA PRO A 35 -5.80 9.16 -1.11
C PRO A 35 -4.73 9.70 -2.06
N ILE A 36 -3.71 8.88 -2.36
CA ILE A 36 -2.65 9.18 -3.32
C ILE A 36 -2.53 8.00 -4.29
N LEU A 37 -2.84 8.26 -5.56
CA LEU A 37 -2.68 7.31 -6.64
C LEU A 37 -1.50 7.77 -7.52
N ILE A 38 -0.49 6.90 -7.61
CA ILE A 38 0.72 7.13 -8.40
C ILE A 38 0.62 6.32 -9.69
N LYS A 39 0.57 7.01 -10.83
CA LYS A 39 0.44 6.39 -12.15
C LYS A 39 1.75 6.57 -12.92
N PRO A 40 2.51 5.50 -13.20
CA PRO A 40 3.76 5.63 -13.93
C PRO A 40 3.48 6.18 -15.33
N VAL A 41 4.27 7.18 -15.73
CA VAL A 41 4.28 7.73 -17.09
C VAL A 41 5.67 7.51 -17.71
N ARG A 42 5.91 8.06 -18.91
CA ARG A 42 7.20 7.91 -19.59
C ARG A 42 8.32 8.66 -18.86
N ASP A 43 9.56 8.36 -19.24
CA ASP A 43 10.75 9.13 -18.85
C ASP A 43 10.97 9.27 -17.34
N MET A 44 10.72 8.21 -16.56
CA MET A 44 10.92 8.18 -15.11
C MET A 44 10.05 9.18 -14.32
N HIS A 45 8.91 9.58 -14.90
CA HIS A 45 7.92 10.41 -14.23
C HIS A 45 6.71 9.59 -13.80
N SER A 46 5.94 10.13 -12.86
CA SER A 46 4.62 9.60 -12.49
C SER A 46 3.60 10.72 -12.44
N GLN A 47 2.38 10.45 -12.89
CA GLN A 47 1.23 11.29 -12.61
C GLN A 47 0.77 11.02 -11.18
N ILE A 48 0.68 12.08 -10.39
CA ILE A 48 0.20 12.06 -9.02
C ILE A 48 -1.25 12.51 -9.02
N VAL A 49 -2.13 11.69 -8.46
CA VAL A 49 -3.55 11.96 -8.28
C VAL A 49 -3.82 11.99 -6.78
N VAL A 50 -4.39 13.09 -6.28
CA VAL A 50 -4.70 13.30 -4.86
C VAL A 50 -6.20 13.38 -4.69
N HIS A 51 -6.75 12.53 -3.81
CA HIS A 51 -8.18 12.37 -3.62
C HIS A 51 -8.94 12.26 -4.95
N GLY A 52 -8.40 11.46 -5.87
CA GLY A 52 -8.95 11.19 -7.20
C GLY A 52 -8.97 12.36 -8.18
N VAL A 53 -8.26 13.45 -7.89
CA VAL A 53 -8.05 14.56 -8.81
C VAL A 53 -6.58 14.62 -9.25
N PRO A 54 -6.27 14.68 -10.55
CA PRO A 54 -4.90 14.84 -11.03
C PRO A 54 -4.26 16.12 -10.48
N LEU A 55 -3.11 15.98 -9.80
CA LEU A 55 -2.37 17.10 -9.23
C LEU A 55 -1.25 17.56 -10.16
N ALA A 56 -0.33 16.66 -10.49
CA ALA A 56 0.86 16.98 -11.28
C ALA A 56 1.52 15.74 -11.90
N GLN A 57 2.47 15.95 -12.80
CA GLN A 57 3.46 14.94 -13.16
C GLN A 57 4.77 15.27 -12.47
N MET A 58 5.36 14.29 -11.80
CA MET A 58 6.56 14.48 -10.98
C MET A 58 7.62 13.45 -11.36
N SER A 59 8.88 13.88 -11.39
CA SER A 59 10.01 12.96 -11.39
C SER A 59 10.11 12.25 -10.03
N ALA A 60 10.83 11.14 -9.96
CA ALA A 60 11.11 10.47 -8.68
C ALA A 60 11.90 11.36 -7.69
N TRP A 61 12.59 12.39 -8.17
CA TRP A 61 13.30 13.36 -7.33
C TRP A 61 12.33 14.40 -6.76
N ASP A 62 11.49 15.02 -7.60
CA ASP A 62 10.51 16.02 -7.16
C ASP A 62 9.51 15.43 -6.17
N TYR A 63 9.05 14.20 -6.44
CA TYR A 63 8.18 13.47 -5.53
C TYR A 63 8.77 13.37 -4.13
N ARG A 64 10.06 13.01 -4.03
CA ARG A 64 10.74 12.83 -2.74
C ARG A 64 10.94 14.15 -2.00
N GLN A 65 11.46 15.16 -2.70
CA GLN A 65 11.91 16.39 -2.07
C GLN A 65 10.76 17.32 -1.71
N HIS A 66 9.68 17.30 -2.49
CA HIS A 66 8.61 18.29 -2.37
C HIS A 66 7.27 17.67 -1.99
N PHE A 67 6.93 16.49 -2.52
CA PHE A 67 5.60 15.92 -2.32
C PHE A 67 5.49 14.95 -1.15
N LEU A 68 6.56 14.23 -0.78
CA LEU A 68 6.52 13.22 0.28
C LEU A 68 5.98 13.73 1.64
N PRO A 69 6.34 14.95 2.11
CA PRO A 69 5.78 15.48 3.35
C PRO A 69 4.26 15.73 3.27
N GLU A 70 3.79 16.34 2.19
CA GLU A 70 2.35 16.58 1.93
C GLU A 70 1.60 15.27 1.75
N ALA A 71 2.25 14.29 1.11
CA ALA A 71 1.71 12.96 0.91
C ALA A 71 1.44 12.26 2.24
N LYS A 72 2.39 12.34 3.17
CA LYS A 72 2.24 11.76 4.51
C LYS A 72 1.04 12.35 5.25
N GLU A 73 0.89 13.67 5.25
CA GLU A 73 -0.24 14.36 5.90
C GLU A 73 -1.57 13.89 5.29
N THR A 74 -1.67 13.91 3.96
CA THR A 74 -2.86 13.46 3.22
C THR A 74 -3.25 12.02 3.55
N VAL A 75 -2.27 11.11 3.59
CA VAL A 75 -2.50 9.69 3.92
C VAL A 75 -2.97 9.52 5.36
N MET A 76 -2.36 10.22 6.31
CA MET A 76 -2.74 10.12 7.73
C MET A 76 -4.12 10.71 8.00
N ASP A 77 -4.49 11.80 7.33
CA ASP A 77 -5.83 12.38 7.43
C ASP A 77 -6.91 11.44 6.89
N ALA A 78 -6.67 10.83 5.73
CA ALA A 78 -7.55 9.80 5.18
C ALA A 78 -7.67 8.59 6.11
N LEU A 79 -6.55 8.10 6.63
CA LEU A 79 -6.54 7.00 7.60
C LEU A 79 -7.31 7.34 8.87
N ASN A 80 -7.19 8.56 9.39
CA ASN A 80 -7.92 9.01 10.57
C ASN A 80 -9.44 9.04 10.33
N ARG A 81 -9.89 9.50 9.14
CA ARG A 81 -11.32 9.46 8.75
C ARG A 81 -11.83 8.02 8.62
N LEU A 82 -11.04 7.12 8.02
CA LEU A 82 -11.38 5.70 7.96
C LEU A 82 -11.48 5.07 9.36
N ARG A 83 -10.53 5.34 10.25
CA ARG A 83 -10.53 4.84 11.64
C ARG A 83 -11.67 5.41 12.48
N ALA A 84 -12.19 6.58 12.15
CA ALA A 84 -13.37 7.15 12.79
C ALA A 84 -14.68 6.47 12.33
N THR A 85 -14.64 5.80 11.18
CA THR A 85 -15.82 5.21 10.52
C THR A 85 -15.89 3.68 10.68
N TYR A 86 -14.74 3.01 10.70
CA TYR A 86 -14.63 1.55 10.70
C TYR A 86 -13.86 1.05 11.93
N ASP A 87 -14.34 -0.06 12.51
CA ASP A 87 -13.67 -0.71 13.65
C ASP A 87 -12.30 -1.29 13.29
N ILE A 88 -12.16 -1.75 12.04
CA ILE A 88 -10.93 -2.35 11.52
C ILE A 88 -10.63 -1.72 10.16
N VAL A 89 -9.41 -1.19 10.02
CA VAL A 89 -8.86 -0.72 8.75
C VAL A 89 -7.69 -1.63 8.37
N LEU A 90 -7.82 -2.34 7.25
CA LEU A 90 -6.75 -3.15 6.69
C LEU A 90 -5.99 -2.33 5.64
N MET A 91 -4.68 -2.19 5.82
CA MET A 91 -3.80 -1.51 4.88
C MET A 91 -3.02 -2.55 4.09
N GLU A 92 -3.32 -2.68 2.80
CA GLU A 92 -2.55 -3.54 1.91
C GLU A 92 -1.23 -2.84 1.53
N GLY A 93 -0.11 -3.56 1.66
CA GLY A 93 1.18 -3.11 1.15
C GLY A 93 1.24 -3.13 -0.39
N ALA A 94 2.29 -2.56 -0.96
CA ALA A 94 2.55 -2.64 -2.39
C ALA A 94 3.94 -3.23 -2.64
N GLY A 95 4.03 -4.25 -3.49
CA GLY A 95 5.30 -4.90 -3.80
C GLY A 95 5.89 -5.62 -2.57
N SER A 96 7.21 -5.52 -2.40
CA SER A 96 7.90 -6.12 -1.25
C SER A 96 8.02 -5.11 -0.11
N PRO A 97 7.75 -5.51 1.15
CA PRO A 97 7.95 -4.63 2.30
C PRO A 97 9.44 -4.37 2.61
N ALA A 98 10.36 -5.07 1.94
CA ALA A 98 11.80 -4.97 2.12
C ALA A 98 12.51 -4.38 0.87
N GLU A 99 11.89 -3.44 0.17
CA GLU A 99 12.51 -2.73 -0.94
C GLU A 99 13.48 -1.63 -0.44
N ILE A 100 14.67 -2.06 -0.02
CA ILE A 100 15.71 -1.19 0.59
C ILE A 100 15.98 0.08 -0.26
N ASN A 101 15.93 -0.04 -1.58
CA ASN A 101 16.20 1.07 -2.50
C ASN A 101 15.10 2.16 -2.53
N LEU A 102 13.87 1.81 -2.12
CA LEU A 102 12.70 2.69 -2.13
C LEU A 102 12.22 3.05 -0.72
N LYS A 103 12.80 2.46 0.32
CA LYS A 103 12.37 2.61 1.71
C LYS A 103 12.25 4.07 2.16
N ASP A 104 13.20 4.92 1.78
CA ASP A 104 13.24 6.33 2.21
C ASP A 104 12.22 7.23 1.49
N ARG A 105 11.56 6.73 0.44
CA ARG A 105 10.60 7.45 -0.41
C ARG A 105 9.23 6.80 -0.45
N ASP A 106 9.05 5.67 0.25
CA ASP A 106 7.82 4.91 0.21
C ASP A 106 6.80 5.48 1.20
N ILE A 107 5.54 5.57 0.77
CA ILE A 107 4.41 5.97 1.61
C ILE A 107 3.54 4.78 2.00
N VAL A 108 3.91 3.57 1.58
CA VAL A 108 3.22 2.32 1.91
C VAL A 108 4.09 1.42 2.80
N ASN A 109 3.71 0.15 2.94
CA ASN A 109 4.49 -0.88 3.63
C ASN A 109 4.89 -0.48 5.06
N MET A 110 6.18 -0.60 5.42
CA MET A 110 6.67 -0.40 6.78
C MET A 110 6.62 1.06 7.25
N ASN A 111 6.75 2.02 6.33
CA ASN A 111 6.61 3.44 6.67
C ASN A 111 5.17 3.75 7.08
N LEU A 112 4.19 3.29 6.29
CA LEU A 112 2.78 3.46 6.64
C LEU A 112 2.44 2.73 7.95
N ALA A 113 2.91 1.50 8.12
CA ALA A 113 2.73 0.77 9.38
C ALA A 113 3.34 1.52 10.58
N GLY A 114 4.49 2.18 10.37
CA GLY A 114 5.12 3.06 11.36
C GLY A 114 4.26 4.29 11.69
N TRP A 115 3.75 4.99 10.68
CA TRP A 115 2.95 6.20 10.86
C TRP A 115 1.59 5.90 11.51
N ALA A 116 0.97 4.79 11.13
CA ALA A 116 -0.32 4.34 11.65
C ALA A 116 -0.24 3.69 13.04
N ASP A 117 0.97 3.41 13.51
CA ASP A 117 1.27 2.50 14.63
C ASP A 117 0.55 1.14 14.51
N ALA A 118 0.65 0.53 13.33
CA ALA A 118 -0.07 -0.70 13.02
C ALA A 118 0.81 -1.95 13.17
N PRO A 119 0.23 -3.10 13.60
CA PRO A 119 0.87 -4.40 13.48
C PRO A 119 0.92 -4.84 12.01
N VAL A 120 1.92 -5.65 11.67
CA VAL A 120 2.15 -6.15 10.30
C VAL A 120 1.99 -7.67 10.27
N ILE A 121 1.33 -8.17 9.23
CA ILE A 121 1.29 -9.59 8.88
C ILE A 121 1.95 -9.74 7.52
N LEU A 122 2.96 -10.61 7.41
CA LEU A 122 3.62 -10.88 6.15
C LEU A 122 2.92 -12.02 5.41
N ILE A 123 2.56 -11.79 4.15
CA ILE A 123 1.93 -12.80 3.31
C ILE A 123 2.96 -13.35 2.33
N SER A 124 3.03 -14.67 2.17
CA SER A 124 3.96 -15.31 1.23
C SER A 124 3.29 -16.43 0.45
N ASP A 125 3.73 -16.58 -0.81
CA ASP A 125 3.16 -17.52 -1.78
C ASP A 125 4.00 -18.80 -1.86
N ILE A 126 3.41 -19.93 -1.48
CA ILE A 126 4.10 -21.22 -1.49
C ILE A 126 4.25 -21.84 -2.89
N ASP A 127 3.37 -21.50 -3.84
CA ASP A 127 3.43 -22.05 -5.21
C ASP A 127 4.73 -21.61 -5.93
N ARG A 128 5.35 -20.51 -5.48
CA ARG A 128 6.65 -20.04 -6.00
C ARG A 128 7.86 -20.80 -5.49
N GLY A 129 7.69 -21.67 -4.47
CA GLY A 129 8.79 -22.33 -3.77
C GLY A 129 9.60 -21.38 -2.89
N GLY A 130 10.38 -21.94 -1.96
CA GLY A 130 11.28 -21.15 -1.11
C GLY A 130 10.60 -20.21 -0.10
N VAL A 131 9.33 -20.47 0.25
CA VAL A 131 8.52 -19.59 1.11
C VAL A 131 9.22 -19.21 2.43
N PHE A 132 9.88 -20.16 3.10
CA PHE A 132 10.62 -19.88 4.34
C PHE A 132 11.84 -19.00 4.11
N ALA A 133 12.58 -19.24 3.03
CA ALA A 133 13.73 -18.41 2.67
C ALA A 133 13.30 -16.98 2.32
N SER A 134 12.16 -16.82 1.63
CA SER A 134 11.58 -15.51 1.34
C SER A 134 11.17 -14.76 2.61
N ILE A 135 10.51 -15.45 3.55
CA ILE A 135 10.09 -14.86 4.82
C ILE A 135 11.31 -14.46 5.66
N VAL A 136 12.25 -15.38 5.88
CA VAL A 136 13.47 -15.12 6.65
C VAL A 136 14.29 -14.01 5.99
N GLY A 137 14.48 -14.07 4.67
CA GLY A 137 15.17 -13.02 3.93
C GLY A 137 14.50 -11.65 4.06
N THR A 138 13.16 -11.60 4.06
CA THR A 138 12.44 -10.34 4.29
C THR A 138 12.73 -9.80 5.69
N LEU A 139 12.62 -10.63 6.73
CA LEU A 139 12.86 -10.22 8.12
C LEU A 139 14.29 -9.71 8.35
N GLU A 140 15.29 -10.36 7.75
CA GLU A 140 16.70 -9.95 7.86
C GLU A 140 17.00 -8.61 7.18
N LEU A 141 16.18 -8.20 6.21
CA LEU A 141 16.31 -6.91 5.51
C LEU A 141 15.56 -5.78 6.22
N LEU A 142 14.67 -6.09 7.17
CA LEU A 142 13.94 -5.10 7.95
C LEU A 142 14.83 -4.52 9.06
N GLU A 143 14.61 -3.25 9.39
CA GLU A 143 15.22 -2.67 10.57
C GLU A 143 14.60 -3.26 11.86
N PRO A 144 15.32 -3.27 12.99
CA PRO A 144 14.83 -3.90 14.21
C PRO A 144 13.45 -3.42 14.67
N HIS A 145 13.17 -2.12 14.51
CA HIS A 145 11.89 -1.52 14.89
C HIS A 145 10.74 -1.92 13.93
N GLU A 146 11.05 -2.23 12.68
CA GLU A 146 10.11 -2.72 11.68
C GLU A 146 9.81 -4.19 11.90
N ALA A 147 10.84 -5.00 12.11
CA ALA A 147 10.70 -6.42 12.43
C ALA A 147 9.83 -6.64 13.68
N GLN A 148 9.94 -5.77 14.70
CA GLN A 148 9.08 -5.81 15.88
C GLN A 148 7.59 -5.58 15.60
N ARG A 149 7.24 -4.90 14.50
CA ARG A 149 5.83 -4.71 14.08
C ARG A 149 5.25 -5.97 13.45
N VAL A 150 6.08 -6.88 12.93
CA VAL A 150 5.61 -8.15 12.36
C VAL A 150 5.09 -9.05 13.47
N LYS A 151 3.79 -9.37 13.43
CA LYS A 151 3.09 -10.19 14.44
C LYS A 151 2.74 -11.59 13.95
N GLY A 152 2.94 -11.87 12.66
CA GLY A 152 2.68 -13.19 12.11
C GLY A 152 2.87 -13.26 10.61
N PHE A 153 2.62 -14.46 10.08
CA PHE A 153 2.78 -14.80 8.67
C PHE A 153 1.54 -15.52 8.18
N ILE A 154 1.16 -15.28 6.93
CA ILE A 154 0.16 -16.05 6.20
C ILE A 154 0.84 -16.67 4.99
N ILE A 155 0.86 -18.00 4.94
CA ILE A 155 1.28 -18.74 3.75
C ILE A 155 0.01 -19.04 2.94
N ASN A 156 -0.14 -18.36 1.81
CA ASN A 156 -1.29 -18.58 0.94
C ASN A 156 -1.03 -19.71 -0.06
N LYS A 157 -2.09 -20.16 -0.75
CA LYS A 157 -2.06 -21.22 -1.78
C LYS A 157 -1.46 -22.53 -1.30
N PHE A 158 -1.55 -22.82 -0.01
CA PHE A 158 -1.16 -24.12 0.52
C PHE A 158 -2.05 -25.21 -0.07
N ARG A 159 -1.45 -26.13 -0.83
CA ARG A 159 -2.10 -27.31 -1.39
C ARG A 159 -1.56 -28.53 -0.67
N GLY A 160 -2.27 -28.95 0.37
CA GLY A 160 -1.97 -30.18 1.10
C GLY A 160 -3.27 -30.86 1.46
N ASP A 161 -3.26 -32.19 1.45
CA ASP A 161 -4.30 -32.96 2.14
C ASP A 161 -4.03 -32.84 3.64
N LEU A 162 -5.08 -32.59 4.43
CA LEU A 162 -4.99 -32.54 5.90
C LEU A 162 -4.93 -33.94 6.51
N SER A 163 -5.06 -34.98 5.67
CA SER A 163 -5.09 -36.40 6.01
C SER A 163 -3.78 -36.94 6.59
#